data_AF-A0A9K3Q3B7-F1
#
_entry.id   AF-A0A9K3Q3B7-F1
#
_cell.length_a   1.000
_cell.length_b   1.000
_cell.length_c   1.000
_cell.angle_alpha   90.00
_cell.angle_beta   90.00
_cell.angle_gamma   90.00
#
_symmetry.space_group_name_H-M   'P 1'
#
loop_
_entity.id
_entity.type
_entity.pdbx_description
1 polymer ?
#
loop_
_entity_poly.entity_id
_entity_poly.type
_entity_poly.pdbx_seq_one_letter_code
_entity_poly.pdbx_strand_id
1 'polypeptide(L)'
;MFLLSVGDKILTCALAMGSSGGRVEGLYRHACKGLSADRLDIVTLQPGETFPDDRIYALMKINDGSIRFDPDHPEWLHKENFLCAFSAPDLMAQFETRYNHDTKRLSLFPRSITDKEYEVALLYSIDMSTPTGRQELADFFTDQSGIPVACVMATDPKNHQFGNTSSGWKQKKDTRTIHIVNAATVRALSKAMNVPLNPTRFRPNIVVDGIPPWSEFDWVKDENLIQIGSAKLEVISRTVRCEGVSIDPLDIDNVVDIPKSLIQHFPQHGPYLGVYAVVQDSGSISLGDNIVTACNTATTVSPLASFSSTREESLKTNSRKRQPTSLKGSLPDRRSLVQTAFSAAAMLGNPFAAFADEESPSTSTPLSIPVEVSPSFPDAKKLFNEGRALESQGNMAAAQRLYAKVTKISPRFIYGWSNLGNTQVAMGDLAGADENYSQAIALCQESLSSVDGGRKCNDLYLLLLNRGSVRLNTNGMAKEALNDLQQANTLRQRPDAIVLQNLARAKELNGMYASADRDYTVSISMTANEVNPFWLRSAMVKLQLGDVKGGFDLLKRVENRFPDAPEVKAASATFLAQQGKQIEAQRKYLEIPDRQRLRYVDDNYLQKVIAWPPAMIDGVTKIAKAVGDKK
;
A
#
# COMPACT_ATOMS: atom_id res chain seq x y z
N MET A 1 -24.27 -40.57 55.66
CA MET A 1 -23.60 -39.71 56.66
C MET A 1 -22.25 -39.29 56.07
N PHE A 2 -22.16 -38.01 55.70
CA PHE A 2 -20.99 -37.11 55.48
C PHE A 2 -19.61 -37.58 54.95
N LEU A 3 -19.13 -36.79 53.97
CA LEU A 3 -17.76 -36.27 53.64
C LEU A 3 -16.73 -37.24 53.03
N LEU A 4 -16.22 -37.04 51.80
CA LEU A 4 -15.31 -36.00 51.23
C LEU A 4 -13.86 -36.01 51.74
N SER A 5 -12.95 -35.91 50.76
CA SER A 5 -11.60 -35.29 50.77
C SER A 5 -10.43 -36.27 50.58
N VAL A 6 -9.88 -36.39 49.36
CA VAL A 6 -8.74 -35.63 48.75
C VAL A 6 -7.38 -36.15 49.22
N GLY A 7 -6.61 -36.71 48.27
CA GLY A 7 -5.18 -37.00 48.42
C GLY A 7 -4.66 -37.75 47.18
N ASP A 8 -3.53 -37.28 46.64
CA ASP A 8 -2.64 -37.97 45.68
C ASP A 8 -2.94 -37.91 44.18
N LYS A 9 -2.85 -36.69 43.61
CA LYS A 9 -2.41 -36.48 42.22
C LYS A 9 -1.50 -35.25 42.08
N ILE A 10 -0.56 -35.04 43.01
CA ILE A 10 0.52 -34.06 42.87
C ILE A 10 1.84 -34.80 43.07
N LEU A 11 2.31 -35.57 42.08
CA LEU A 11 3.74 -35.89 41.90
C LEU A 11 3.99 -36.76 40.65
N THR A 12 3.78 -36.25 39.43
CA THR A 12 4.36 -36.91 38.24
C THR A 12 4.47 -36.06 36.97
N CYS A 13 4.47 -34.73 37.07
CA CYS A 13 4.70 -33.84 35.92
C CYS A 13 6.06 -33.10 35.96
N ALA A 14 6.97 -33.52 36.85
CA ALA A 14 8.23 -32.80 37.08
C ALA A 14 9.46 -33.39 36.36
N LEU A 15 9.34 -34.47 35.58
CA LEU A 15 10.52 -35.18 35.05
C LEU A 15 10.46 -35.55 33.55
N ALA A 16 9.61 -34.89 32.76
CA ALA A 16 9.66 -35.01 31.29
C ALA A 16 9.71 -33.64 30.59
N MET A 17 10.28 -32.62 31.24
CA MET A 17 10.68 -31.39 30.56
C MET A 17 12.00 -31.63 29.83
N GLY A 18 11.91 -32.32 28.69
CA GLY A 18 13.03 -32.40 27.74
C GLY A 18 13.38 -30.98 27.27
N SER A 19 14.54 -30.49 27.67
CA SER A 19 15.12 -29.23 27.22
C SER A 19 15.48 -29.30 25.73
N SER A 20 14.50 -29.09 24.87
CA SER A 20 14.73 -28.68 23.46
C SER A 20 14.55 -27.17 23.29
N GLY A 21 14.41 -26.46 24.42
CA GLY A 21 13.68 -25.21 24.52
C GLY A 21 14.44 -24.03 23.95
N GLY A 22 13.89 -23.43 22.89
CA GLY A 22 14.35 -22.11 22.48
C GLY A 22 14.21 -21.08 23.60
N ARG A 23 14.90 -19.96 23.43
CA ARG A 23 15.02 -18.87 24.40
C ARG A 23 14.65 -17.55 23.76
N VAL A 24 14.32 -16.56 24.60
CA VAL A 24 14.17 -15.17 24.18
C VAL A 24 15.54 -14.58 23.88
N GLU A 25 15.76 -14.14 22.63
CA GLU A 25 17.00 -13.49 22.18
C GLU A 25 16.87 -11.96 22.17
N GLY A 26 15.65 -11.46 21.98
CA GLY A 26 15.40 -10.02 21.93
C GLY A 26 13.98 -9.65 22.31
N LEU A 27 13.84 -8.52 23.01
CA LEU A 27 12.57 -7.87 23.33
C LEU A 27 12.62 -6.46 22.74
N TYR A 28 11.57 -6.07 22.04
CA TYR A 28 11.54 -4.82 21.29
C TYR A 28 10.21 -4.10 21.45
N ARG A 29 10.29 -2.80 21.72
CA ARG A 29 9.14 -1.89 21.75
C ARG A 29 9.20 -0.93 20.58
N HIS A 30 8.08 -0.78 19.85
CA HIS A 30 7.93 0.14 18.73
C HIS A 30 6.95 1.26 19.08
N ALA A 31 7.34 2.22 19.93
CA ALA A 31 6.40 3.18 20.53
C ALA A 31 5.53 3.95 19.51
N CYS A 32 6.11 4.34 18.38
CA CYS A 32 5.38 4.95 17.28
C CYS A 32 5.37 4.02 16.05
N LYS A 33 4.20 3.84 15.44
CA LYS A 33 4.00 3.03 14.24
C LYS A 33 4.94 3.49 13.13
N GLY A 34 5.80 2.59 12.67
CA GLY A 34 6.69 2.83 11.54
C GLY A 34 8.08 3.35 11.93
N LEU A 35 8.25 3.90 13.14
CA LEU A 35 9.54 4.39 13.63
C LEU A 35 10.38 3.25 14.23
N SER A 36 11.61 3.55 14.65
CA SER A 36 12.56 2.56 15.17
C SER A 36 12.11 1.99 16.52
N ALA A 37 12.67 0.83 16.88
CA ALA A 37 12.37 0.15 18.13
C ALA A 37 13.46 0.38 19.18
N ASP A 38 13.07 0.35 20.45
CA ASP A 38 14.00 0.22 21.56
C ASP A 38 14.10 -1.25 21.97
N ARG A 39 15.31 -1.66 22.35
CA ARG A 39 15.55 -2.97 22.96
C ARG A 39 15.23 -2.92 24.46
N LEU A 40 14.59 -3.97 24.97
CA LEU A 40 14.28 -4.14 26.38
C LEU A 40 15.02 -5.37 26.93
N ASP A 41 15.35 -5.34 28.23
CA ASP A 41 15.91 -6.49 28.93
C ASP A 41 14.82 -7.35 29.59
N ILE A 42 13.73 -6.71 30.03
CA ILE A 42 12.57 -7.33 30.67
C ILE A 42 11.30 -6.58 30.30
N VAL A 43 10.18 -7.30 30.22
CA VAL A 43 8.84 -6.74 30.03
C VAL A 43 7.83 -7.50 30.87
N THR A 44 6.86 -6.80 31.44
CA THR A 44 5.71 -7.40 32.14
C THR A 44 4.47 -7.29 31.26
N LEU A 45 3.80 -8.41 31.05
CA LEU A 45 2.63 -8.56 30.20
C LEU A 45 1.38 -8.77 31.06
N GLN A 46 0.27 -8.17 30.62
CA GLN A 46 -1.03 -8.28 31.28
C GLN A 46 -2.11 -8.72 30.28
N PRO A 47 -3.04 -9.60 30.68
CA PRO A 47 -4.19 -9.96 29.84
C PRO A 47 -5.00 -8.72 29.47
N GLY A 48 -5.35 -8.62 28.18
CA GLY A 48 -6.11 -7.49 27.66
C GLY A 48 -5.32 -6.17 27.54
N GLU A 49 -4.02 -6.14 27.78
CA GLU A 49 -3.18 -4.98 27.46
C GLU A 49 -2.36 -5.23 26.17
N THR A 50 -1.90 -4.14 25.55
CA THR A 50 -0.86 -4.19 24.51
C THR A 50 0.47 -4.66 25.08
N PHE A 51 1.42 -4.98 24.21
CA PHE A 51 2.82 -5.00 24.66
C PHE A 51 3.16 -3.59 25.18
N PRO A 52 3.77 -3.44 26.38
CA PRO A 52 3.93 -2.13 27.02
C PRO A 52 4.51 -1.05 26.10
N ASP A 53 3.74 0.03 25.94
CA ASP A 53 4.04 1.16 25.06
C ASP A 53 4.34 0.76 23.59
N ASP A 54 3.85 -0.36 23.08
CA ASP A 54 4.05 -0.75 21.68
C ASP A 54 2.97 -0.15 20.78
N ARG A 55 3.42 0.65 19.80
CA ARG A 55 2.61 1.28 18.77
C ARG A 55 1.41 2.02 19.34
N ILE A 56 1.63 2.68 20.49
CA ILE A 56 0.64 3.53 21.15
C ILE A 56 0.49 4.88 20.43
N TYR A 57 1.48 5.27 19.62
CA TYR A 57 1.44 6.41 18.72
C TYR A 57 1.44 5.99 17.25
N ALA A 58 0.86 6.83 16.39
CA ALA A 58 1.05 6.72 14.94
C ALA A 58 0.97 8.08 14.25
N LEU A 59 1.73 8.24 13.18
CA LEU A 59 1.64 9.40 12.29
C LEU A 59 0.52 9.16 11.29
N MET A 60 -0.69 9.61 11.60
CA MET A 60 -1.86 9.50 10.74
C MET A 60 -1.83 10.59 9.67
N LYS A 61 -2.04 10.24 8.41
CA LYS A 61 -2.19 11.21 7.33
C LYS A 61 -3.48 12.00 7.53
N ILE A 62 -3.39 13.30 7.36
CA ILE A 62 -4.53 14.21 7.37
C ILE A 62 -5.04 14.26 5.93
N ASN A 63 -6.24 13.72 5.71
CA ASN A 63 -6.90 13.72 4.41
C ASN A 63 -8.08 14.67 4.46
N ASP A 64 -8.18 15.59 3.48
CA ASP A 64 -9.26 16.57 3.37
C ASP A 64 -9.48 17.42 4.65
N GLY A 65 -8.39 17.71 5.38
CA GLY A 65 -8.42 18.50 6.62
C GLY A 65 -8.96 17.76 7.84
N SER A 66 -9.17 16.44 7.75
CA SER A 66 -9.67 15.62 8.86
C SER A 66 -8.76 14.41 9.12
N ILE A 67 -8.76 13.94 10.37
CA ILE A 67 -8.14 12.68 10.77
C ILE A 67 -9.21 11.62 10.94
N ARG A 68 -8.96 10.40 10.46
CA ARG A 68 -9.89 9.27 10.58
C ARG A 68 -9.57 8.44 11.83
N PHE A 69 -9.61 9.08 12.99
CA PHE A 69 -9.34 8.40 14.27
C PHE A 69 -10.12 9.07 15.40
N ASP A 70 -10.87 8.25 16.12
CA ASP A 70 -11.54 8.63 17.36
C ASP A 70 -10.71 8.08 18.54
N PRO A 71 -10.09 8.95 19.36
CA PRO A 71 -9.30 8.51 20.52
C PRO A 71 -10.10 7.76 21.58
N ASP A 72 -11.40 8.07 21.73
CA ASP A 72 -12.27 7.48 22.74
C ASP A 72 -12.90 6.16 22.26
N HIS A 73 -12.99 5.99 20.93
CA HIS A 73 -13.49 4.78 20.29
C HIS A 73 -12.53 4.28 19.19
N PRO A 74 -11.31 3.85 19.56
CA PRO A 74 -10.25 3.61 18.59
C PRO A 74 -10.47 2.28 17.84
N GLU A 75 -10.66 2.37 16.53
CA GLU A 75 -10.81 1.21 15.65
C GLU A 75 -9.51 0.85 14.92
N TRP A 76 -9.39 -0.40 14.46
CA TRP A 76 -8.29 -0.77 13.58
C TRP A 76 -8.39 -0.05 12.24
N LEU A 77 -7.28 0.55 11.81
CA LEU A 77 -7.18 1.25 10.53
C LEU A 77 -6.13 0.61 9.64
N HIS A 78 -6.41 0.60 8.33
CA HIS A 78 -5.46 0.07 7.35
C HIS A 78 -4.17 0.90 7.33
N LYS A 79 -3.03 0.24 7.11
CA LYS A 79 -1.69 0.85 7.13
C LYS A 79 -1.51 2.06 6.20
N GLU A 80 -2.31 2.17 5.14
CA GLU A 80 -2.29 3.30 4.20
C GLU A 80 -2.65 4.65 4.83
N ASN A 81 -3.43 4.63 5.91
CA ASN A 81 -3.81 5.83 6.66
C ASN A 81 -2.65 6.44 7.44
N PHE A 82 -1.49 5.78 7.49
CA PHE A 82 -0.35 6.20 8.31
C PHE A 82 0.87 6.48 7.44
N LEU A 83 1.66 7.48 7.84
CA LEU A 83 3.02 7.68 7.38
C LEU A 83 3.92 6.68 8.12
N CYS A 84 4.33 5.62 7.43
CA CYS A 84 5.10 4.52 8.02
C CYS A 84 6.00 3.85 6.98
N ALA A 85 6.74 2.81 7.37
CA ALA A 85 7.67 2.08 6.49
C ALA A 85 7.02 1.56 5.20
N PHE A 86 5.70 1.30 5.21
CA PHE A 86 4.98 0.91 4.00
C PHE A 86 4.72 2.10 3.04
N SER A 87 4.41 3.28 3.57
CA SER A 87 3.98 4.42 2.75
C SER A 87 5.09 5.42 2.44
N ALA A 88 6.13 5.46 3.26
CA ALA A 88 7.28 6.37 3.13
C ALA A 88 8.56 5.68 3.63
N PRO A 89 8.94 4.52 3.06
CA PRO A 89 10.08 3.75 3.53
C PRO A 89 11.39 4.54 3.55
N ASP A 90 11.69 5.24 2.46
CA ASP A 90 12.94 5.99 2.26
C ASP A 90 13.06 7.13 3.28
N LEU A 91 11.93 7.65 3.75
CA LEU A 91 11.88 8.65 4.81
C LEU A 91 12.09 8.02 6.20
N MET A 92 11.41 6.92 6.50
CA MET A 92 11.58 6.23 7.78
C MET A 92 13.01 5.72 7.96
N ALA A 93 13.65 5.36 6.85
CA ALA A 93 15.05 4.96 6.76
C ALA A 93 16.04 6.07 7.17
N GLN A 94 15.69 7.34 7.03
CA GLN A 94 16.57 8.48 7.33
C GLN A 94 16.69 8.78 8.82
N PHE A 95 15.84 8.21 9.67
CA PHE A 95 15.78 8.56 11.09
C PHE A 95 15.85 7.33 11.99
N GLU A 96 16.65 7.44 13.04
CA GLU A 96 16.55 6.55 14.20
C GLU A 96 15.73 7.25 15.29
N THR A 97 14.88 6.48 15.97
CA THR A 97 14.15 6.95 17.14
C THR A 97 14.46 6.10 18.35
N ARG A 98 14.50 6.75 19.52
CA ARG A 98 14.56 6.06 20.82
C ARG A 98 13.48 6.57 21.75
N TYR A 99 12.70 5.68 22.35
CA TYR A 99 11.61 6.02 23.26
C TYR A 99 11.90 5.56 24.69
N ASN A 100 11.83 6.51 25.62
CA ASN A 100 12.01 6.24 27.04
C ASN A 100 10.65 6.05 27.73
N HIS A 101 10.45 4.89 28.36
CA HIS A 101 9.20 4.51 29.03
C HIS A 101 8.82 5.46 30.16
N ASP A 102 9.80 5.82 31.00
CA ASP A 102 9.55 6.53 32.26
C ASP A 102 9.26 8.01 32.02
N THR A 103 10.02 8.61 31.11
CA THR A 103 9.92 10.03 30.76
C THR A 103 8.94 10.31 29.62
N LYS A 104 8.45 9.26 28.94
CA LYS A 104 7.58 9.33 27.75
C LYS A 104 8.19 10.18 26.61
N ARG A 105 9.52 10.33 26.58
CA ARG A 105 10.21 11.12 25.56
C ARG A 105 10.63 10.26 24.37
N LEU A 106 10.37 10.76 23.17
CA LEU A 106 10.88 10.23 21.90
C LEU A 106 12.05 11.09 21.42
N SER A 107 13.23 10.49 21.30
CA SER A 107 14.42 11.13 20.76
C SER A 107 14.60 10.73 19.31
N LEU A 108 14.95 11.70 18.45
CA LEU A 108 15.10 11.53 17.01
C LEU A 108 16.53 11.87 16.58
N PHE A 109 17.13 10.99 15.78
CA PHE A 109 18.50 11.09 15.29
C PHE A 109 18.51 10.94 13.77
N PRO A 110 19.38 11.64 13.02
CA PRO A 110 19.59 11.34 11.61
C PRO A 110 20.36 10.02 11.51
N ARG A 111 19.96 9.15 10.59
CA ARG A 111 20.67 7.91 10.31
C ARG A 111 21.77 8.19 9.29
N SER A 112 22.88 8.76 9.75
CA SER A 112 24.08 8.99 8.94
C SER A 112 24.90 7.70 8.85
N ILE A 113 25.27 7.29 7.65
CA ILE A 113 26.17 6.16 7.38
C ILE A 113 27.61 6.59 7.73
N THR A 114 28.09 6.20 8.92
CA THR A 114 29.43 5.67 9.27
C THR A 114 29.65 5.76 10.78
N ASP A 115 30.24 4.71 11.38
CA ASP A 115 30.41 4.47 12.83
C ASP A 115 31.32 5.46 13.60
N LYS A 116 31.51 6.72 13.15
CA LYS A 116 32.50 7.63 13.76
C LYS A 116 31.99 8.92 14.40
N GLU A 117 30.69 9.22 14.44
CA GLU A 117 30.19 10.45 15.10
C GLU A 117 28.89 10.24 15.90
N TYR A 118 28.84 9.19 16.74
CA TYR A 118 27.64 8.86 17.51
C TYR A 118 27.31 9.78 18.70
N GLU A 119 28.08 10.83 18.98
CA GLU A 119 27.86 11.69 20.17
C GLU A 119 27.31 13.11 19.90
N VAL A 120 27.01 13.53 18.66
CA VAL A 120 26.64 14.95 18.40
C VAL A 120 25.34 15.18 17.59
N ALA A 121 24.48 14.18 17.35
CA ALA A 121 23.37 14.31 16.39
C ALA A 121 21.95 14.09 16.95
N LEU A 122 21.62 14.55 18.17
CA LEU A 122 20.22 14.62 18.60
C LEU A 122 19.50 15.73 17.83
N LEU A 123 18.52 15.39 16.98
CA LEU A 123 17.71 16.39 16.28
C LEU A 123 16.65 16.98 17.21
N TYR A 124 15.91 16.10 17.89
CA TYR A 124 14.80 16.46 18.76
C TYR A 124 14.68 15.46 19.91
N SER A 125 14.28 15.95 21.08
CA SER A 125 13.75 15.13 22.17
C SER A 125 12.36 15.65 22.48
N ILE A 126 11.33 14.85 22.23
CA ILE A 126 9.93 15.27 22.19
C ILE A 126 9.16 14.59 23.31
N ASP A 127 8.39 15.35 24.09
CA ASP A 127 7.52 14.78 25.12
C ASP A 127 6.21 14.27 24.50
N MET A 128 6.11 12.96 24.30
CA MET A 128 4.96 12.34 23.64
C MET A 128 3.71 12.28 24.51
N SER A 129 3.83 12.52 25.82
CA SER A 129 2.68 12.57 26.73
C SER A 129 1.81 13.80 26.48
N THR A 130 2.42 14.89 25.99
CA THR A 130 1.73 16.17 25.76
C THR A 130 1.14 16.28 24.36
N PRO A 131 -0.01 16.96 24.18
CA PRO A 131 -0.52 17.31 22.85
C PRO A 131 0.50 18.11 22.02
N THR A 132 1.22 19.04 22.65
CA THR A 132 2.23 19.88 22.00
C THR A 132 3.38 19.05 21.44
N GLY A 133 3.97 18.13 22.22
CA GLY A 133 5.05 17.27 21.70
C GLY A 133 4.56 16.32 20.60
N ARG A 134 3.32 15.81 20.69
CA ARG A 134 2.72 15.07 19.57
C ARG A 134 2.58 15.92 18.31
N GLN A 135 2.22 17.20 18.45
CA GLN A 135 2.18 18.13 17.34
C GLN A 135 3.58 18.41 16.77
N GLU A 136 4.60 18.60 17.62
CA GLU A 136 5.99 18.80 17.18
C GLU A 136 6.50 17.63 16.33
N LEU A 137 6.23 16.38 16.74
CA LEU A 137 6.57 15.20 15.95
C LEU A 137 5.84 15.20 14.61
N ALA A 138 4.56 15.56 14.63
CA ALA A 138 3.71 15.59 13.45
C ALA A 138 4.17 16.66 12.44
N ASP A 139 4.52 17.85 12.93
CA ASP A 139 5.05 18.96 12.12
C ASP A 139 6.39 18.56 11.50
N PHE A 140 7.30 17.97 12.28
CA PHE A 140 8.57 17.47 11.78
C PHE A 140 8.37 16.50 10.61
N PHE A 141 7.57 15.45 10.78
CA PHE A 141 7.36 14.47 9.71
C PHE A 141 6.49 15.01 8.57
N THR A 142 5.64 16.00 8.81
CA THR A 142 4.94 16.75 7.76
C THR A 142 5.94 17.50 6.88
N ASP A 143 6.89 18.20 7.49
CA ASP A 143 7.92 18.96 6.79
C ASP A 143 8.86 18.04 6.00
N GLN A 144 9.27 16.91 6.58
CA GLN A 144 10.17 15.98 5.89
C GLN A 144 9.47 15.20 4.76
N SER A 145 8.20 14.85 4.92
CA SER A 145 7.47 14.03 3.93
C SER A 145 6.73 14.85 2.87
N GLY A 146 6.42 16.12 3.16
CA GLY A 146 5.47 16.92 2.40
C GLY A 146 4.01 16.46 2.53
N ILE A 147 3.73 15.45 3.36
CA ILE A 147 2.40 14.88 3.62
C ILE A 147 1.95 15.36 5.00
N PRO A 148 0.86 16.13 5.11
CA PRO A 148 0.28 16.51 6.39
C PRO A 148 -0.05 15.28 7.23
N VAL A 149 0.50 15.22 8.44
CA VAL A 149 0.21 14.17 9.41
C VAL A 149 -0.19 14.74 10.76
N ALA A 150 -0.92 13.96 11.54
CA ALA A 150 -1.17 14.17 12.95
C ALA A 150 -0.60 12.97 13.73
N CYS A 151 0.03 13.22 14.88
CA CYS A 151 0.44 12.15 15.78
C CYS A 151 -0.74 11.77 16.68
N VAL A 152 -1.38 10.64 16.38
CA VAL A 152 -2.56 10.14 17.08
C VAL A 152 -2.21 9.13 18.17
N MET A 153 -3.05 9.06 19.20
CA MET A 153 -2.98 8.14 20.34
C MET A 153 -4.39 7.92 20.87
N ALA A 154 -4.74 6.70 21.26
CA ALA A 154 -6.01 6.44 21.96
C ALA A 154 -6.04 7.08 23.35
N THR A 155 -7.23 7.40 23.85
CA THR A 155 -7.44 7.91 25.22
C THR A 155 -6.94 6.90 26.26
N ASP A 156 -7.15 5.60 25.99
CA ASP A 156 -6.52 4.50 26.72
C ASP A 156 -5.50 3.77 25.82
N PRO A 157 -4.20 4.13 25.91
CA PRO A 157 -3.17 3.57 25.04
C PRO A 157 -2.85 2.10 25.35
N LYS A 158 -3.28 1.56 26.49
CA LYS A 158 -3.11 0.14 26.82
C LYS A 158 -4.13 -0.75 26.11
N ASN A 159 -5.25 -0.15 25.70
CA ASN A 159 -6.38 -0.85 25.09
C ASN A 159 -6.43 -0.72 23.55
N HIS A 160 -5.46 -0.02 22.95
CA HIS A 160 -5.34 0.07 21.50
C HIS A 160 -3.88 0.14 21.06
N GLN A 161 -3.52 -0.68 20.07
CA GLN A 161 -2.26 -0.53 19.34
C GLN A 161 -2.49 -0.31 17.85
N PHE A 162 -1.67 0.56 17.26
CA PHE A 162 -1.64 0.79 15.82
C PHE A 162 -0.89 -0.33 15.08
N GLY A 163 -1.42 -1.56 15.18
CA GLY A 163 -0.85 -2.80 14.65
C GLY A 163 -0.71 -2.85 13.12
N ASN A 164 0.08 -3.81 12.63
CA ASN A 164 0.46 -3.89 11.21
C ASN A 164 -0.50 -4.71 10.32
N THR A 165 -1.31 -5.62 10.89
CA THR A 165 -2.27 -6.42 10.12
C THR A 165 -3.62 -6.53 10.82
N SER A 166 -4.65 -6.86 10.07
CA SER A 166 -5.98 -7.15 10.60
C SER A 166 -6.09 -8.56 11.20
N SER A 167 -5.01 -9.33 11.33
CA SER A 167 -5.08 -10.73 11.75
C SER A 167 -5.65 -10.87 13.16
N GLY A 168 -5.10 -10.13 14.13
CA GLY A 168 -5.66 -10.08 15.49
C GLY A 168 -7.11 -9.62 15.50
N TRP A 169 -7.40 -8.55 14.74
CA TRP A 169 -8.75 -8.02 14.60
C TRP A 169 -9.75 -9.02 13.99
N LYS A 170 -9.34 -9.77 12.96
CA LYS A 170 -10.20 -10.77 12.31
C LYS A 170 -10.51 -11.95 13.23
N GLN A 171 -9.57 -12.33 14.08
CA GLN A 171 -9.69 -13.51 14.94
C GLN A 171 -10.40 -13.22 16.26
N LYS A 172 -10.02 -12.14 16.95
CA LYS A 172 -10.51 -11.81 18.29
C LYS A 172 -11.24 -10.46 18.36
N LYS A 173 -11.38 -9.73 17.23
CA LYS A 173 -11.83 -8.32 17.20
C LYS A 173 -11.00 -7.44 18.13
N ASP A 174 -9.72 -7.75 18.21
CA ASP A 174 -8.77 -7.12 19.10
C ASP A 174 -7.50 -6.77 18.34
N THR A 175 -7.02 -5.53 18.49
CA THR A 175 -5.78 -5.10 17.85
C THR A 175 -4.55 -5.44 18.68
N ARG A 176 -4.71 -5.72 19.99
CA ARG A 176 -3.67 -6.02 20.99
C ARG A 176 -3.06 -7.39 20.70
N THR A 177 -1.90 -7.38 20.05
CA THR A 177 -1.19 -8.59 19.62
C THR A 177 0.30 -8.42 19.80
N ILE A 178 0.94 -9.48 20.27
CA ILE A 178 2.39 -9.60 20.42
C ILE A 178 2.93 -10.33 19.20
N HIS A 179 3.86 -9.71 18.50
CA HIS A 179 4.49 -10.32 17.33
C HIS A 179 5.76 -11.08 17.74
N ILE A 180 5.82 -12.37 17.45
CA ILE A 180 6.93 -13.26 17.78
C ILE A 180 7.62 -13.73 16.49
N VAL A 181 8.94 -13.59 16.42
CA VAL A 181 9.76 -14.02 15.28
C VAL A 181 10.83 -15.00 15.73
N ASN A 182 10.95 -16.10 15.00
CA ASN A 182 12.02 -17.07 15.20
C ASN A 182 13.28 -16.68 14.40
N ALA A 183 14.39 -16.42 15.08
CA ALA A 183 15.66 -16.08 14.45
C ALA A 183 16.19 -17.21 13.55
N ALA A 184 15.92 -18.48 13.88
CA ALA A 184 16.28 -19.61 13.02
C ALA A 184 15.52 -19.59 11.68
N THR A 185 14.24 -19.21 11.70
CA THR A 185 13.43 -18.99 10.47
C THR A 185 14.04 -17.87 9.62
N VAL A 186 14.45 -16.76 10.24
CA VAL A 186 15.09 -15.64 9.53
C VAL A 186 16.43 -16.05 8.92
N ARG A 187 17.25 -16.83 9.64
CA ARG A 187 18.50 -17.37 9.10
C ARG A 187 18.29 -18.35 7.94
N ALA A 188 17.25 -19.18 8.02
CA ALA A 188 16.89 -20.08 6.91
C ALA A 188 16.50 -19.29 5.64
N LEU A 189 15.71 -18.22 5.81
CA LEU A 189 15.35 -17.32 4.72
C LEU A 189 16.57 -16.57 4.17
N SER A 190 17.38 -15.99 5.05
CA SER A 190 18.63 -15.29 4.71
C SER A 190 19.56 -16.17 3.87
N LYS A 191 19.74 -17.44 4.28
CA LYS A 191 20.54 -18.42 3.54
C LYS A 191 19.95 -18.75 2.16
N ALA A 192 18.64 -18.93 2.06
CA ALA A 192 17.98 -19.25 0.79
C ALA A 192 18.09 -18.10 -0.23
N MET A 193 18.08 -16.86 0.27
CA MET A 193 18.19 -15.64 -0.53
C MET A 193 19.62 -15.22 -0.82
N ASN A 194 20.60 -15.78 -0.09
CA ASN A 194 21.99 -15.32 -0.08
C ASN A 194 22.12 -13.82 0.25
N VAL A 195 21.30 -13.34 1.19
CA VAL A 195 21.31 -11.94 1.67
C VAL A 195 21.23 -11.94 3.19
N PRO A 196 22.10 -11.20 3.92
CA PRO A 196 22.01 -11.10 5.37
C PRO A 196 20.69 -10.45 5.78
N LEU A 197 19.93 -11.11 6.66
CA LEU A 197 18.69 -10.57 7.22
C LEU A 197 18.74 -10.56 8.75
N ASN A 198 18.35 -9.44 9.35
CA ASN A 198 18.19 -9.31 10.80
C ASN A 198 16.73 -9.61 11.21
N PRO A 199 16.45 -10.37 12.30
CA PRO A 199 15.09 -10.57 12.81
C PRO A 199 14.33 -9.27 13.13
N THR A 200 15.00 -8.19 13.52
CA THR A 200 14.37 -6.90 13.83
C THR A 200 13.70 -6.24 12.63
N ARG A 201 14.14 -6.58 11.40
CA ARG A 201 13.50 -6.18 10.13
C ARG A 201 12.01 -6.50 10.11
N PHE A 202 11.62 -7.61 10.73
CA PHE A 202 10.23 -8.06 10.77
C PHE A 202 9.39 -7.35 11.84
N ARG A 203 9.99 -6.41 12.58
CA ARG A 203 9.40 -5.63 13.66
C ARG A 203 8.71 -6.51 14.71
N PRO A 204 9.39 -7.52 15.26
CA PRO A 204 8.89 -8.32 16.38
C PRO A 204 8.76 -7.48 17.65
N ASN A 205 7.93 -7.97 18.56
CA ASN A 205 8.02 -7.63 19.98
C ASN A 205 8.95 -8.62 20.69
N ILE A 206 8.93 -9.90 20.30
CA ILE A 206 9.77 -10.95 20.86
C ILE A 206 10.52 -11.65 19.72
N VAL A 207 11.83 -11.76 19.84
CA VAL A 207 12.67 -12.63 19.02
C VAL A 207 13.04 -13.85 19.84
N VAL A 208 12.79 -15.03 19.28
CA VAL A 208 13.12 -16.32 19.87
C VAL A 208 14.18 -17.03 19.05
N ASP A 209 15.03 -17.82 19.71
CA ASP A 209 16.04 -18.62 19.03
C ASP A 209 16.27 -19.96 19.72
N GLY A 210 16.91 -20.91 19.06
CA GLY A 210 17.17 -22.26 19.57
C GLY A 210 16.06 -23.27 19.28
N ILE A 211 14.99 -22.86 18.59
CA ILE A 211 13.98 -23.76 18.01
C ILE A 211 14.21 -23.96 16.50
N PRO A 212 13.78 -25.08 15.90
CA PRO A 212 13.91 -25.31 14.46
C PRO A 212 13.22 -24.21 13.62
N PRO A 213 13.74 -23.86 12.42
CA PRO A 213 13.04 -22.96 11.49
C PRO A 213 11.61 -23.42 11.23
N TRP A 214 10.69 -22.46 11.19
CA TRP A 214 9.24 -22.63 10.94
C TRP A 214 8.44 -23.36 12.03
N SER A 215 9.09 -23.91 13.06
CA SER A 215 8.41 -24.62 14.14
C SER A 215 7.47 -23.73 14.97
N GLU A 216 7.66 -22.41 14.93
CA GLU A 216 6.73 -21.45 15.55
C GLU A 216 5.32 -21.52 14.94
N PHE A 217 5.17 -22.03 13.71
CA PHE A 217 3.87 -22.20 13.08
C PHE A 217 3.06 -23.35 13.66
N ASP A 218 3.70 -24.31 14.34
CA ASP A 218 3.02 -25.41 15.01
C ASP A 218 2.32 -24.97 16.29
N TRP A 219 2.65 -23.77 16.79
CA TRP A 219 1.98 -23.13 17.92
C TRP A 219 0.60 -22.60 17.54
N VAL A 220 0.36 -22.35 16.24
CA VAL A 220 -0.92 -21.87 15.73
C VAL A 220 -1.90 -23.05 15.63
N LYS A 221 -2.53 -23.39 16.76
CA LYS A 221 -3.61 -24.37 16.88
C LYS A 221 -4.63 -23.87 17.87
N ASP A 222 -5.88 -24.29 17.70
CA ASP A 222 -6.95 -23.95 18.65
C ASP A 222 -6.50 -24.35 20.08
N GLU A 223 -6.52 -23.38 21.00
CA GLU A 223 -6.24 -23.56 22.43
C GLU A 223 -4.78 -23.86 22.84
N ASN A 224 -3.80 -23.74 21.94
CA ASN A 224 -2.40 -23.94 22.30
C ASN A 224 -1.80 -22.70 23.00
N LEU A 225 -1.39 -22.89 24.26
CA LEU A 225 -0.64 -21.93 25.04
C LEU A 225 0.86 -22.22 24.96
N ILE A 226 1.64 -21.17 24.75
CA ILE A 226 3.09 -21.19 24.99
C ILE A 226 3.38 -20.43 26.27
N GLN A 227 4.32 -20.91 27.06
CA GLN A 227 4.84 -20.18 28.21
C GLN A 227 6.21 -19.62 27.86
N ILE A 228 6.42 -18.33 28.11
CA ILE A 228 7.71 -17.66 27.99
C ILE A 228 7.95 -16.93 29.31
N GLY A 229 9.03 -17.28 30.00
CA GLY A 229 9.25 -16.81 31.37
C GLY A 229 8.08 -17.21 32.28
N SER A 230 7.47 -16.21 32.92
CA SER A 230 6.27 -16.41 33.75
C SER A 230 4.96 -16.10 33.03
N ALA A 231 4.99 -15.56 31.81
CA ALA A 231 3.80 -15.22 31.04
C ALA A 231 3.31 -16.42 30.20
N LYS A 232 1.99 -16.55 30.03
CA LYS A 232 1.40 -17.50 29.07
C LYS A 232 0.72 -16.75 27.94
N LEU A 233 1.01 -17.18 26.71
CA LEU A 233 0.54 -16.57 25.49
C LEU A 233 -0.25 -17.57 24.65
N GLU A 234 -1.42 -17.16 24.15
CA GLU A 234 -2.17 -17.90 23.12
C GLU A 234 -1.68 -17.45 21.75
N VAL A 235 -1.18 -18.38 20.93
CA VAL A 235 -0.72 -18.06 19.57
C VAL A 235 -1.87 -18.16 18.58
N ILE A 236 -2.33 -17.01 18.07
CA ILE A 236 -3.60 -16.92 17.35
C ILE A 236 -3.44 -17.03 15.83
N SER A 237 -2.34 -16.58 15.23
CA SER A 237 -2.14 -16.66 13.77
C SER A 237 -0.69 -16.64 13.34
N ARG A 238 -0.44 -17.21 12.16
CA ARG A 238 0.77 -16.92 11.37
C ARG A 238 0.71 -15.49 10.84
N THR A 239 1.84 -14.82 10.82
CA THR A 239 1.88 -13.43 10.37
C THR A 239 2.25 -13.30 8.90
N VAL A 240 1.30 -12.80 8.10
CA VAL A 240 1.52 -12.42 6.70
C VAL A 240 2.54 -11.29 6.63
N ARG A 241 3.57 -11.46 5.81
CA ARG A 241 4.55 -10.42 5.49
C ARG A 241 4.07 -9.60 4.30
N CYS A 242 4.26 -8.29 4.40
CA CYS A 242 4.02 -7.35 3.31
C CYS A 242 5.30 -6.58 3.00
N GLU A 243 5.29 -5.78 1.95
CA GLU A 243 6.45 -5.01 1.48
C GLU A 243 7.07 -4.07 2.53
N GLY A 244 6.35 -3.76 3.62
CA GLY A 244 6.89 -2.93 4.70
C GLY A 244 8.08 -3.53 5.47
N VAL A 245 8.42 -4.81 5.25
CA VAL A 245 9.65 -5.44 5.77
C VAL A 245 10.74 -5.59 4.71
N SER A 246 10.49 -5.12 3.48
CA SER A 246 11.45 -5.22 2.38
C SER A 246 12.65 -4.30 2.54
N ILE A 247 12.55 -3.30 3.41
CA ILE A 247 13.63 -2.36 3.70
C ILE A 247 14.15 -2.64 5.10
N ASP A 248 15.47 -2.77 5.23
CA ASP A 248 16.07 -3.00 6.55
C ASP A 248 16.04 -1.70 7.35
N PRO A 249 15.51 -1.72 8.58
CA PRO A 249 15.71 -0.60 9.48
C PRO A 249 17.17 -0.40 9.89
N LEU A 250 18.10 -1.32 9.62
CA LEU A 250 19.53 -1.16 9.96
C LEU A 250 20.42 -0.92 8.74
N ASP A 251 19.92 -1.17 7.55
CA ASP A 251 20.65 -1.16 6.28
C ASP A 251 19.68 -0.82 5.13
N ILE A 252 19.59 0.47 4.84
CA ILE A 252 18.60 1.03 3.92
C ILE A 252 18.87 0.62 2.47
N ASP A 253 20.11 0.20 2.17
CA ASP A 253 20.53 -0.29 0.85
C ASP A 253 20.21 -1.78 0.67
N ASN A 254 20.01 -2.51 1.77
CA ASN A 254 19.57 -3.90 1.77
C ASN A 254 18.04 -4.02 1.57
N VAL A 255 17.60 -3.59 0.39
CA VAL A 255 16.22 -3.68 -0.07
C VAL A 255 15.98 -5.03 -0.72
N VAL A 256 15.08 -5.84 -0.15
CA VAL A 256 14.76 -7.17 -0.68
C VAL A 256 13.27 -7.46 -0.60
N ASP A 257 12.70 -8.03 -1.65
CA ASP A 257 11.29 -8.41 -1.69
C ASP A 257 11.01 -9.67 -0.85
N ILE A 258 10.88 -9.46 0.47
CA ILE A 258 10.65 -10.54 1.45
C ILE A 258 9.38 -11.36 1.13
N PRO A 259 8.20 -10.77 0.84
CA PRO A 259 7.01 -11.57 0.52
C PRO A 259 7.22 -12.49 -0.69
N LYS A 260 7.85 -11.98 -1.75
CA LYS A 260 8.15 -12.79 -2.94
C LYS A 260 9.17 -13.87 -2.62
N SER A 261 10.24 -13.56 -1.90
CA SER A 261 11.27 -14.53 -1.52
C SER A 261 10.71 -15.66 -0.66
N LEU A 262 9.80 -15.37 0.26
CA LEU A 262 9.09 -16.39 1.05
C LEU A 262 8.32 -17.36 0.15
N ILE A 263 7.53 -16.85 -0.79
CA ILE A 263 6.76 -17.68 -1.72
C ILE A 263 7.68 -18.49 -2.65
N GLN A 264 8.78 -17.89 -3.10
CA GLN A 264 9.71 -18.50 -4.04
C GLN A 264 10.55 -19.63 -3.40
N HIS A 265 11.09 -19.40 -2.21
CA HIS A 265 12.00 -20.34 -1.56
C HIS A 265 11.30 -21.29 -0.59
N PHE A 266 10.13 -20.91 -0.07
CA PHE A 266 9.36 -21.68 0.91
C PHE A 266 7.86 -21.68 0.60
N PRO A 267 7.43 -22.15 -0.60
CA PRO A 267 6.04 -22.11 -1.03
C PRO A 267 5.07 -22.82 -0.06
N GLN A 268 5.52 -23.86 0.64
CA GLN A 268 4.74 -24.57 1.66
C GLN A 268 4.40 -23.70 2.88
N HIS A 269 5.16 -22.64 3.10
CA HIS A 269 4.97 -21.68 4.19
C HIS A 269 4.29 -20.39 3.73
N GLY A 270 4.06 -20.20 2.41
CA GLY A 270 3.36 -19.05 1.85
C GLY A 270 4.04 -17.70 2.18
N PRO A 271 3.29 -16.58 2.23
CA PRO A 271 3.84 -15.26 2.56
C PRO A 271 4.05 -15.04 4.08
N TYR A 272 4.13 -16.12 4.87
CA TYR A 272 4.10 -16.03 6.33
C TYR A 272 5.52 -16.12 6.93
N LEU A 273 5.78 -15.32 7.97
CA LEU A 273 6.96 -15.43 8.82
C LEU A 273 6.63 -14.85 10.18
N GLY A 274 6.92 -15.58 11.26
CA GLY A 274 6.52 -15.22 12.61
C GLY A 274 5.03 -15.46 12.90
N VAL A 275 4.65 -15.24 14.15
CA VAL A 275 3.29 -15.49 14.66
C VAL A 275 2.81 -14.32 15.53
N TYR A 276 1.50 -14.15 15.61
CA TYR A 276 0.86 -13.27 16.57
C TYR A 276 0.33 -14.06 17.75
N ALA A 277 0.51 -13.50 18.95
CA ALA A 277 -0.01 -14.04 20.18
C ALA A 277 -0.76 -12.97 20.99
N VAL A 278 -1.60 -13.43 21.93
CA VAL A 278 -2.27 -12.60 22.94
C VAL A 278 -1.91 -13.11 24.33
N VAL A 279 -1.91 -12.22 25.31
CA VAL A 279 -1.58 -12.56 26.69
C VAL A 279 -2.77 -13.26 27.33
N GLN A 280 -2.56 -14.48 27.83
CA GLN A 280 -3.57 -15.25 28.55
C GLN A 280 -3.40 -15.11 30.06
N ASP A 281 -2.18 -15.36 30.55
CA ASP A 281 -1.82 -15.18 31.96
C ASP A 281 -0.74 -14.11 32.08
N SER A 282 -0.91 -13.21 33.05
CA SER A 282 0.06 -12.16 33.36
C SER A 282 1.42 -12.74 33.73
N GLY A 283 2.50 -12.07 33.34
CA GLY A 283 3.84 -12.47 33.76
C GLY A 283 4.93 -11.60 33.14
N SER A 284 6.14 -11.74 33.66
CA SER A 284 7.33 -11.11 33.11
C SER A 284 8.08 -12.06 32.17
N ILE A 285 8.63 -11.46 31.11
CA ILE A 285 9.53 -12.07 30.14
C ILE A 285 10.85 -11.30 30.17
N SER A 286 11.95 -12.01 30.36
CA SER A 286 13.31 -11.47 30.31
C SER A 286 14.10 -12.07 29.15
N LEU A 287 15.18 -11.41 28.74
CA LEU A 287 16.14 -12.00 27.82
C LEU A 287 16.69 -13.32 28.40
N GLY A 288 16.80 -14.34 27.56
CA GLY A 288 17.25 -15.68 27.95
C GLY A 288 16.15 -16.60 28.49
N ASP A 289 14.93 -16.11 28.74
CA ASP A 289 13.84 -16.97 29.20
C ASP A 289 13.52 -18.08 28.19
N ASN A 290 13.31 -19.29 28.71
CA ASN A 290 12.96 -20.46 27.90
C ASN A 290 11.50 -20.40 27.43
N ILE A 291 11.26 -21.03 26.27
CA ILE A 291 9.94 -21.23 25.69
C ILE A 291 9.50 -22.65 25.97
N VAL A 292 8.35 -22.79 26.62
CA VAL A 292 7.75 -24.08 26.93
C VAL A 292 6.45 -24.21 26.16
N THR A 293 6.34 -25.25 25.33
CA THR A 293 5.10 -25.60 24.64
C THR A 293 4.44 -26.77 25.36
N ALA A 294 3.11 -26.81 25.39
CA ALA A 294 2.40 -27.98 25.88
C ALA A 294 2.74 -29.20 25.00
N CYS A 295 3.37 -30.21 25.60
CA CYS A 295 3.69 -31.45 24.90
C CYS A 295 2.39 -32.27 24.78
N ASN A 296 1.85 -32.42 23.57
CA ASN A 296 0.83 -33.45 23.33
C ASN A 296 1.52 -34.80 23.43
N THR A 297 1.30 -35.52 24.54
CA THR A 297 1.52 -36.96 24.59
C THR A 297 0.74 -37.59 23.44
N ALA A 298 1.45 -38.18 22.48
CA ALA A 298 0.85 -38.88 21.36
C ALA A 298 -0.13 -39.94 21.89
N THR A 299 -1.42 -39.73 21.68
CA THR A 299 -2.44 -40.75 21.93
C THR A 299 -2.22 -41.86 20.93
N THR A 300 -1.70 -42.98 21.41
CA THR A 300 -1.60 -44.24 20.69
C THR A 300 -2.96 -44.65 20.13
N VAL A 301 -3.02 -44.86 18.82
CA VAL A 301 -4.16 -45.44 18.11
C VAL A 301 -4.40 -46.87 18.61
N SER A 302 -5.66 -47.23 18.85
CA SER A 302 -6.14 -48.61 18.78
C SER A 302 -7.59 -48.66 18.29
N PRO A 303 -8.02 -49.78 17.66
CA PRO A 303 -8.96 -49.73 16.55
C PRO A 303 -10.41 -50.14 16.91
N LEU A 304 -11.31 -49.78 15.99
CA LEU A 304 -12.63 -50.36 15.71
C LEU A 304 -13.73 -50.28 16.79
N ALA A 305 -14.76 -49.49 16.48
CA ALA A 305 -16.14 -49.95 16.58
C ALA A 305 -17.02 -49.19 15.58
N SER A 306 -17.58 -49.95 14.64
CA SER A 306 -18.72 -49.60 13.79
C SER A 306 -19.92 -49.16 14.62
N PHE A 307 -20.71 -48.19 14.17
CA PHE A 307 -22.16 -48.35 13.95
C PHE A 307 -22.76 -47.14 13.22
N SER A 308 -23.85 -47.44 12.53
CA SER A 308 -24.58 -46.72 11.51
C SER A 308 -25.44 -45.53 11.96
N SER A 309 -25.88 -44.78 10.95
CA SER A 309 -27.25 -44.29 10.69
C SER A 309 -27.49 -42.78 10.78
N THR A 310 -27.69 -42.20 9.59
CA THR A 310 -28.75 -41.27 9.17
C THR A 310 -29.33 -40.28 10.18
N ARG A 311 -29.24 -38.97 9.87
CA ARG A 311 -30.45 -38.13 9.70
C ARG A 311 -30.21 -36.82 8.96
N GLU A 312 -31.21 -36.50 8.14
CA GLU A 312 -31.46 -35.34 7.30
C GLU A 312 -31.64 -33.99 8.03
N GLU A 313 -31.43 -32.94 7.23
CA GLU A 313 -32.15 -31.65 7.14
C GLU A 313 -32.38 -30.78 8.39
N SER A 314 -31.95 -29.52 8.31
CA SER A 314 -32.91 -28.46 7.95
C SER A 314 -32.20 -27.15 7.59
N LEU A 315 -32.52 -26.66 6.38
CA LEU A 315 -32.38 -25.26 6.02
C LEU A 315 -33.33 -24.42 6.88
N LYS A 316 -32.83 -23.32 7.45
CA LYS A 316 -33.66 -22.15 7.75
C LYS A 316 -33.03 -20.91 7.14
N THR A 317 -33.65 -20.51 6.05
CA THR A 317 -33.61 -19.17 5.46
C THR A 317 -34.01 -18.13 6.49
N ASN A 318 -33.27 -17.03 6.56
CA ASN A 318 -33.77 -15.82 7.22
C ASN A 318 -33.46 -14.61 6.33
N SER A 319 -34.47 -14.26 5.54
CA SER A 319 -34.55 -13.05 4.73
C SER A 319 -34.86 -11.87 5.64
N ARG A 320 -33.90 -10.96 5.82
CA ARG A 320 -34.17 -9.61 6.33
C ARG A 320 -33.95 -8.60 5.21
N LYS A 321 -35.07 -8.08 4.71
CA LYS A 321 -35.19 -6.88 3.89
C LYS A 321 -34.46 -5.72 4.59
N ARG A 322 -33.49 -5.11 3.92
CA ARG A 322 -32.98 -3.76 4.25
C ARG A 322 -33.51 -2.80 3.18
N GLN A 323 -34.24 -1.79 3.62
CA GLN A 323 -34.56 -0.60 2.83
C GLN A 323 -33.30 0.26 2.62
N PRO A 324 -33.22 1.02 1.52
CA PRO A 324 -32.02 1.76 1.13
C PRO A 324 -31.87 3.04 1.96
N THR A 325 -30.78 3.15 2.71
CA THR A 325 -30.34 4.41 3.33
C THR A 325 -29.53 5.23 2.32
N SER A 326 -29.94 6.48 2.15
CA SER A 326 -29.36 7.49 1.26
C SER A 326 -27.85 7.70 1.45
N LEU A 327 -27.08 7.58 0.38
CA LEU A 327 -25.68 8.02 0.32
C LEU A 327 -25.62 9.56 0.31
N LYS A 328 -25.04 10.16 1.36
CA LYS A 328 -24.40 11.48 1.29
C LYS A 328 -22.92 11.25 1.02
N GLY A 329 -22.43 11.76 -0.11
CA GLY A 329 -21.09 11.51 -0.62
C GLY A 329 -19.99 12.19 0.20
N SER A 330 -18.92 11.45 0.45
CA SER A 330 -17.60 11.98 0.82
C SER A 330 -16.76 12.16 -0.44
N LEU A 331 -16.17 13.34 -0.60
CA LEU A 331 -15.24 13.69 -1.69
C LEU A 331 -13.90 12.95 -1.52
N PRO A 332 -13.08 12.81 -2.59
CA PRO A 332 -11.94 11.91 -2.56
C PRO A 332 -10.55 12.63 -2.44
N ASP A 333 -9.59 11.93 -1.81
CA ASP A 333 -8.21 12.30 -1.40
C ASP A 333 -7.29 12.79 -2.55
N ARG A 334 -6.18 13.48 -2.27
CA ARG A 334 -5.26 14.09 -3.28
C ARG A 334 -4.59 13.13 -4.26
N ARG A 335 -4.42 11.84 -3.93
CA ARG A 335 -4.05 10.80 -4.92
C ARG A 335 -5.19 10.42 -5.86
N SER A 336 -6.41 10.66 -5.41
CA SER A 336 -7.62 10.49 -6.21
C SER A 336 -7.88 11.66 -7.16
N LEU A 337 -7.20 12.81 -7.06
CA LEU A 337 -7.44 13.88 -8.02
C LEU A 337 -6.88 13.55 -9.42
N VAL A 338 -5.87 12.68 -9.48
CA VAL A 338 -5.41 12.06 -10.73
C VAL A 338 -6.25 10.82 -11.09
N GLN A 339 -6.86 10.13 -10.13
CA GLN A 339 -7.59 8.87 -10.36
C GLN A 339 -9.11 9.03 -10.58
N THR A 340 -9.71 10.11 -10.07
CA THR A 340 -11.16 10.41 -10.17
C THR A 340 -11.47 11.37 -11.32
N ALA A 341 -10.49 12.12 -11.84
CA ALA A 341 -10.64 12.86 -13.10
C ALA A 341 -10.52 11.94 -14.34
N PHE A 342 -9.83 10.79 -14.25
CA PHE A 342 -9.48 9.96 -15.41
C PHE A 342 -10.32 8.69 -15.61
N SER A 343 -11.47 8.59 -14.96
CA SER A 343 -12.43 7.49 -15.19
C SER A 343 -13.80 7.94 -15.73
N ALA A 344 -13.95 9.21 -16.15
CA ALA A 344 -15.23 9.70 -16.70
C ALA A 344 -15.12 10.62 -17.94
N ALA A 345 -13.93 11.05 -18.36
CA ALA A 345 -13.76 12.01 -19.47
C ALA A 345 -13.68 11.38 -20.87
N ALA A 346 -14.43 10.30 -21.13
CA ALA A 346 -14.60 9.73 -22.48
C ALA A 346 -15.97 10.08 -23.13
N MET A 347 -16.77 10.92 -22.49
CA MET A 347 -18.09 11.33 -22.97
C MET A 347 -18.21 12.84 -22.83
N LEU A 348 -18.65 13.50 -23.91
CA LEU A 348 -18.75 14.96 -24.14
C LEU A 348 -17.57 15.55 -24.92
N GLY A 349 -17.61 15.35 -26.24
CA GLY A 349 -16.96 16.28 -27.15
C GLY A 349 -17.76 17.57 -27.27
N ASN A 350 -17.08 18.70 -27.37
CA ASN A 350 -17.48 19.76 -28.30
C ASN A 350 -16.35 20.80 -28.52
N PRO A 351 -16.44 21.58 -29.61
CA PRO A 351 -15.33 22.22 -30.27
C PRO A 351 -15.10 23.61 -29.68
N PHE A 352 -13.85 24.08 -29.72
CA PHE A 352 -13.59 25.44 -30.16
C PHE A 352 -12.15 25.52 -30.66
N ALA A 353 -12.03 25.94 -31.92
CA ALA A 353 -10.77 26.22 -32.58
C ALA A 353 -10.40 27.69 -32.38
N ALA A 354 -9.10 27.88 -32.17
CA ALA A 354 -8.25 28.94 -32.67
C ALA A 354 -8.65 30.40 -32.37
N PHE A 355 -7.86 31.02 -31.49
CA PHE A 355 -7.13 32.23 -31.87
C PHE A 355 -5.64 31.98 -31.61
N ALA A 356 -4.86 32.09 -32.67
CA ALA A 356 -3.41 32.07 -32.66
C ALA A 356 -2.86 33.51 -32.61
N ASP A 357 -1.55 33.57 -32.33
CA ASP A 357 -0.59 34.66 -32.51
C ASP A 357 -0.25 35.45 -31.22
N GLU A 358 0.95 35.24 -30.66
CA GLU A 358 2.19 35.93 -31.08
C GLU A 358 3.43 35.52 -30.24
N GLU A 359 4.54 35.37 -30.95
CA GLU A 359 5.96 35.48 -30.56
C GLU A 359 6.59 34.53 -29.53
N SER A 360 7.35 33.57 -30.07
CA SER A 360 8.49 32.90 -29.43
C SER A 360 9.75 33.77 -29.46
N PRO A 361 10.51 33.91 -28.36
CA PRO A 361 11.91 34.30 -28.44
C PRO A 361 12.85 33.10 -28.33
N SER A 362 13.77 33.04 -29.28
CA SER A 362 14.92 32.15 -29.38
C SER A 362 16.04 32.52 -28.40
N THR A 363 16.68 31.46 -27.88
CA THR A 363 18.12 31.29 -27.57
C THR A 363 18.87 32.23 -26.60
N SER A 364 19.35 31.60 -25.53
CA SER A 364 20.68 31.71 -24.91
C SER A 364 21.13 33.02 -24.26
N THR A 365 20.81 33.13 -22.98
CA THR A 365 21.65 33.77 -21.94
C THR A 365 21.48 32.94 -20.67
N PRO A 366 22.54 32.51 -19.96
CA PRO A 366 22.37 31.83 -18.69
C PRO A 366 21.82 32.86 -17.70
N LEU A 367 20.56 32.70 -17.30
CA LEU A 367 20.05 33.43 -16.15
C LEU A 367 20.91 33.02 -14.95
N SER A 368 21.59 33.99 -14.36
CA SER A 368 22.42 33.92 -13.16
C SER A 368 21.66 33.52 -11.88
N ILE A 369 20.47 32.93 -12.03
CA ILE A 369 19.61 32.47 -10.95
C ILE A 369 19.65 30.93 -10.98
N PRO A 370 20.05 30.26 -9.88
CA PRO A 370 20.09 28.80 -9.83
C PRO A 370 18.68 28.20 -9.99
N VAL A 371 18.61 26.93 -10.44
CA VAL A 371 17.34 26.18 -10.42
C VAL A 371 16.90 25.97 -8.97
N GLU A 372 15.61 26.15 -8.72
CA GLU A 372 15.03 26.10 -7.38
C GLU A 372 14.23 24.81 -7.17
N VAL A 373 14.60 24.04 -6.14
CA VAL A 373 13.79 22.95 -5.56
C VAL A 373 13.00 23.40 -4.32
N SER A 374 13.16 24.67 -3.93
CA SER A 374 12.38 25.36 -2.91
C SER A 374 12.35 26.84 -3.29
N PRO A 375 11.19 27.53 -3.17
CA PRO A 375 11.05 28.87 -3.69
C PRO A 375 11.92 29.84 -2.87
N SER A 376 12.79 30.59 -3.54
CA SER A 376 13.72 31.54 -2.88
C SER A 376 13.01 32.80 -2.37
N PHE A 377 11.87 33.15 -2.96
CA PHE A 377 11.12 34.36 -2.62
C PHE A 377 10.02 34.04 -1.59
N PRO A 378 9.95 34.77 -0.46
CA PRO A 378 8.92 34.57 0.56
C PRO A 378 7.48 34.64 0.01
N ASP A 379 7.22 35.57 -0.92
CA ASP A 379 5.91 35.71 -1.56
C ASP A 379 5.54 34.48 -2.40
N ALA A 380 6.50 33.94 -3.16
CA ALA A 380 6.30 32.71 -3.91
C ALA A 380 6.05 31.52 -2.99
N LYS A 381 6.79 31.42 -1.88
CA LYS A 381 6.58 30.38 -0.85
C LYS A 381 5.18 30.45 -0.25
N LYS A 382 4.70 31.65 0.09
CA LYS A 382 3.36 31.88 0.63
C LYS A 382 2.28 31.49 -0.39
N LEU A 383 2.36 32.01 -1.61
CA LEU A 383 1.40 31.72 -2.69
C LEU A 383 1.37 30.23 -3.04
N PHE A 384 2.51 29.56 -3.04
CA PHE A 384 2.61 28.13 -3.28
C PHE A 384 1.91 27.32 -2.18
N ASN A 385 2.11 27.69 -0.91
CA ASN A 385 1.43 27.04 0.22
C ASN A 385 -0.08 27.28 0.22
N GLU A 386 -0.52 28.50 -0.10
CA GLU A 386 -1.95 28.81 -0.28
C GLU A 386 -2.57 28.02 -1.45
N GLY A 387 -1.84 27.89 -2.57
CA GLY A 387 -2.24 27.05 -3.70
C GLY A 387 -2.43 25.60 -3.29
N ARG A 388 -1.51 25.04 -2.50
CA ARG A 388 -1.65 23.68 -1.95
C ARG A 388 -2.88 23.54 -1.06
N ALA A 389 -3.13 24.52 -0.19
CA ALA A 389 -4.33 24.50 0.66
C ALA A 389 -5.61 24.49 -0.18
N LEU A 390 -5.70 25.32 -1.22
CA LEU A 390 -6.88 25.36 -2.11
C LEU A 390 -7.08 24.07 -2.90
N GLU A 391 -6.00 23.46 -3.39
CA GLU A 391 -6.07 22.16 -4.06
C GLU A 391 -6.55 21.06 -3.11
N SER A 392 -6.14 21.07 -1.83
CA SER A 392 -6.68 20.12 -0.83
C SER A 392 -8.16 20.33 -0.50
N GLN A 393 -8.70 21.52 -0.81
CA GLN A 393 -10.13 21.83 -0.69
C GLN A 393 -10.89 21.54 -1.99
N GLY A 394 -10.23 20.98 -3.01
CA GLY A 394 -10.80 20.74 -4.34
C GLY A 394 -10.97 22.01 -5.20
N ASN A 395 -10.49 23.17 -4.74
CA ASN A 395 -10.62 24.44 -5.47
C ASN A 395 -9.51 24.62 -6.50
N MET A 396 -9.58 23.81 -7.57
CA MET A 396 -8.54 23.72 -8.61
C MET A 396 -8.35 25.03 -9.38
N ALA A 397 -9.44 25.74 -9.70
CA ALA A 397 -9.37 27.00 -10.43
C ALA A 397 -8.67 28.11 -9.62
N ALA A 398 -8.89 28.15 -8.29
CA ALA A 398 -8.19 29.11 -7.44
C ALA A 398 -6.72 28.72 -7.22
N ALA A 399 -6.44 27.43 -7.01
CA ALA A 399 -5.07 26.92 -6.90
C ALA A 399 -4.26 27.20 -8.17
N GLN A 400 -4.84 26.98 -9.36
CA GLN A 400 -4.22 27.29 -10.65
C GLN A 400 -3.78 28.76 -10.73
N ARG A 401 -4.65 29.70 -10.34
CA ARG A 401 -4.32 31.14 -10.34
C ARG A 401 -3.15 31.46 -9.41
N LEU A 402 -3.02 30.78 -8.28
CA LEU A 402 -1.90 30.99 -7.36
C LEU A 402 -0.61 30.37 -7.92
N TYR A 403 -0.66 29.14 -8.43
CA TYR A 403 0.51 28.50 -9.06
C TYR A 403 0.99 29.28 -10.29
N ALA A 404 0.09 29.83 -11.10
CA ALA A 404 0.45 30.71 -12.22
C ALA A 404 1.11 32.02 -11.77
N LYS A 405 0.84 32.52 -10.55
CA LYS A 405 1.60 33.64 -9.97
C LYS A 405 2.95 33.17 -9.46
N VAL A 406 3.04 31.99 -8.85
CA VAL A 406 4.31 31.38 -8.41
C VAL A 406 5.27 31.22 -9.58
N THR A 407 4.81 30.73 -10.74
CA THR A 407 5.68 30.58 -11.92
C THR A 407 6.13 31.92 -12.52
N LYS A 408 5.41 33.02 -12.28
CA LYS A 408 5.84 34.38 -12.66
C LYS A 408 6.87 34.97 -11.70
N ILE A 409 6.72 34.73 -10.40
CA ILE A 409 7.62 35.26 -9.35
C ILE A 409 8.89 34.43 -9.23
N SER A 410 8.76 33.11 -9.36
CA SER A 410 9.84 32.12 -9.25
C SER A 410 9.84 31.19 -10.47
N PRO A 411 10.21 31.69 -11.67
CA PRO A 411 10.13 30.94 -12.92
C PRO A 411 11.06 29.73 -12.98
N ARG A 412 12.05 29.65 -12.08
CA ARG A 412 13.00 28.54 -12.00
C ARG A 412 12.70 27.55 -10.87
N PHE A 413 11.53 27.69 -10.24
CA PHE A 413 11.03 26.76 -9.23
C PHE A 413 10.26 25.59 -9.87
N ILE A 414 10.86 24.40 -9.81
CA ILE A 414 10.36 23.18 -10.50
C ILE A 414 8.91 22.87 -10.13
N TYR A 415 8.60 22.87 -8.83
CA TYR A 415 7.30 22.43 -8.34
C TYR A 415 6.17 23.45 -8.58
N GLY A 416 6.51 24.71 -8.85
CA GLY A 416 5.52 25.71 -9.29
C GLY A 416 4.89 25.31 -10.62
N TRP A 417 5.71 24.88 -11.57
CA TRP A 417 5.29 24.42 -12.89
C TRP A 417 4.55 23.08 -12.83
N SER A 418 5.08 22.09 -12.09
CA SER A 418 4.41 20.79 -11.98
C SER A 418 3.03 20.87 -11.33
N ASN A 419 2.87 21.72 -10.30
CA ASN A 419 1.58 21.90 -9.64
C ASN A 419 0.60 22.72 -10.48
N LEU A 420 1.08 23.66 -11.29
CA LEU A 420 0.24 24.30 -12.30
C LEU A 420 -0.30 23.25 -13.30
N GLY A 421 0.58 22.37 -13.79
CA GLY A 421 0.20 21.23 -14.63
C GLY A 421 -0.83 20.32 -13.97
N ASN A 422 -0.63 19.92 -12.70
CA ASN A 422 -1.60 19.11 -11.94
C ASN A 422 -3.00 19.76 -11.92
N THR A 423 -3.07 21.08 -11.67
CA THR A 423 -4.36 21.79 -11.65
C THR A 423 -5.05 21.80 -13.01
N GLN A 424 -4.29 21.97 -14.10
CA GLN A 424 -4.81 21.95 -15.47
C GLN A 424 -5.32 20.57 -15.87
N VAL A 425 -4.61 19.51 -15.48
CA VAL A 425 -5.08 18.13 -15.61
C VAL A 425 -6.46 17.96 -14.97
N ALA A 426 -6.64 18.45 -13.74
CA ALA A 426 -7.92 18.37 -13.04
C ALA A 426 -9.06 19.17 -13.69
N MET A 427 -8.73 20.17 -14.51
CA MET A 427 -9.70 21.00 -15.25
C MET A 427 -9.88 20.56 -16.71
N GLY A 428 -9.18 19.51 -17.15
CA GLY A 428 -9.24 19.00 -18.53
C GLY A 428 -8.38 19.73 -19.55
N ASP A 429 -7.55 20.69 -19.12
CA ASP A 429 -6.58 21.38 -19.98
C ASP A 429 -5.30 20.53 -20.12
N LEU A 430 -5.38 19.48 -20.95
CA LEU A 430 -4.27 18.56 -21.17
C LEU A 430 -3.11 19.21 -21.92
N ALA A 431 -3.39 20.15 -22.82
CA ALA A 431 -2.36 20.85 -23.59
C ALA A 431 -1.51 21.74 -22.68
N GLY A 432 -2.14 22.59 -21.86
CA GLY A 432 -1.42 23.43 -20.91
C GLY A 432 -0.69 22.61 -19.84
N ALA A 433 -1.24 21.47 -19.43
CA ALA A 433 -0.55 20.56 -18.52
C ALA A 433 0.74 19.98 -19.12
N ASP A 434 0.71 19.56 -20.40
CA ASP A 434 1.88 19.03 -21.09
C ASP A 434 3.02 20.05 -21.16
N GLU A 435 2.69 21.30 -21.49
CA GLU A 435 3.63 22.42 -21.53
C GLU A 435 4.27 22.66 -20.16
N ASN A 436 3.46 22.72 -19.10
CA ASN A 436 3.94 23.00 -17.75
C ASN A 436 4.77 21.85 -17.17
N TYR A 437 4.42 20.59 -17.43
CA TYR A 437 5.31 19.48 -17.08
C TYR A 437 6.59 19.49 -17.89
N SER A 438 6.55 19.86 -19.17
CA SER A 438 7.75 19.97 -19.99
C SER A 438 8.72 21.01 -19.43
N GLN A 439 8.20 22.14 -18.94
CA GLN A 439 9.02 23.14 -18.27
C GLN A 439 9.60 22.63 -16.94
N ALA A 440 8.80 21.94 -16.12
CA ALA A 440 9.28 21.34 -14.87
C ALA A 440 10.38 20.28 -15.13
N ILE A 441 10.23 19.45 -16.16
CA ILE A 441 11.20 18.43 -16.57
C ILE A 441 12.50 19.09 -17.03
N ALA A 442 12.45 20.12 -17.86
CA ALA A 442 13.63 20.83 -18.34
C ALA A 442 14.45 21.41 -17.17
N LEU A 443 13.78 22.09 -16.23
CA LEU A 443 14.42 22.61 -15.02
C LEU A 443 15.00 21.49 -14.13
N CYS A 444 14.28 20.38 -13.97
CA CYS A 444 14.76 19.24 -13.19
C CYS A 444 16.01 18.59 -13.81
N GLN A 445 16.06 18.43 -15.14
CA GLN A 445 17.24 17.94 -15.86
C GLN A 445 18.44 18.90 -15.76
N GLU A 446 18.18 20.21 -15.82
CA GLU A 446 19.20 21.23 -15.58
C GLU A 446 19.76 21.12 -14.16
N SER A 447 18.89 21.00 -13.14
CA SER A 447 19.29 20.80 -11.74
C SER A 447 20.15 19.55 -11.53
N LEU A 448 19.84 18.45 -12.21
CA LEU A 448 20.63 17.21 -12.13
C LEU A 448 22.03 17.37 -12.73
N SER A 449 22.13 18.14 -13.81
CA SER A 449 23.38 18.38 -14.55
C SER A 449 24.27 19.45 -13.90
N SER A 450 23.75 20.21 -12.94
CA SER A 450 24.51 21.22 -12.21
C SER A 450 25.60 20.58 -11.34
N VAL A 451 26.77 21.23 -11.33
CA VAL A 451 27.97 20.87 -10.56
C VAL A 451 27.98 21.56 -9.19
N ASP A 452 27.16 22.60 -9.02
CA ASP A 452 27.05 23.32 -7.75
C ASP A 452 26.35 22.42 -6.72
N GLY A 453 26.94 22.29 -5.52
CA GLY A 453 26.50 21.40 -4.43
C GLY A 453 25.14 21.70 -3.80
N GLY A 454 24.23 22.36 -4.54
CA GLY A 454 22.85 22.59 -4.15
C GLY A 454 21.99 21.32 -4.20
N ARG A 455 20.82 21.38 -3.56
CA ARG A 455 19.86 20.28 -3.52
C ARG A 455 19.35 19.98 -4.94
N LYS A 456 19.53 18.74 -5.40
CA LYS A 456 19.12 18.27 -6.73
C LYS A 456 17.66 17.82 -6.77
N CYS A 457 17.06 17.90 -7.96
CA CYS A 457 15.73 17.37 -8.23
C CYS A 457 15.73 15.82 -8.22
N ASN A 458 15.05 15.19 -7.26
CA ASN A 458 14.94 13.73 -7.17
C ASN A 458 13.65 13.16 -7.82
N ASP A 459 12.76 14.04 -8.28
CA ASP A 459 11.40 13.69 -8.74
C ASP A 459 11.27 13.61 -10.26
N LEU A 460 12.38 13.54 -11.03
CA LEU A 460 12.33 13.51 -12.49
C LEU A 460 11.42 12.39 -13.03
N TYR A 461 11.47 11.21 -12.40
CA TYR A 461 10.62 10.09 -12.79
C TYR A 461 9.12 10.38 -12.58
N LEU A 462 8.75 11.15 -11.56
CA LEU A 462 7.36 11.54 -11.31
C LEU A 462 6.88 12.58 -12.32
N LEU A 463 7.73 13.54 -12.66
CA LEU A 463 7.40 14.54 -13.68
C LEU A 463 7.18 13.89 -15.05
N LEU A 464 8.05 12.93 -15.41
CA LEU A 464 7.90 12.12 -16.62
C LEU A 464 6.65 11.22 -16.57
N LEU A 465 6.35 10.60 -15.42
CA LEU A 465 5.12 9.83 -15.23
C LEU A 465 3.88 10.70 -15.45
N ASN A 466 3.83 11.89 -14.86
CA ASN A 466 2.69 12.79 -14.97
C ASN A 466 2.50 13.29 -16.41
N ARG A 467 3.57 13.75 -17.08
CA ARG A 467 3.49 14.15 -18.49
C ARG A 467 3.13 12.98 -19.39
N GLY A 468 3.75 11.83 -19.19
CA GLY A 468 3.44 10.60 -19.92
C GLY A 468 1.96 10.21 -19.78
N SER A 469 1.38 10.35 -18.59
CA SER A 469 -0.04 10.10 -18.34
C SER A 469 -0.94 11.11 -19.06
N VAL A 470 -0.59 12.39 -19.09
CA VAL A 470 -1.29 13.40 -19.91
C VAL A 470 -1.26 12.99 -21.38
N ARG A 471 -0.09 12.65 -21.91
CA ARG A 471 0.11 12.26 -23.31
C ARG A 471 -0.63 10.96 -23.69
N LEU A 472 -0.83 10.03 -22.77
CA LEU A 472 -1.69 8.85 -23.00
C LEU A 472 -3.14 9.22 -23.32
N ASN A 473 -3.59 10.37 -22.84
CA ASN A 473 -4.96 10.87 -23.00
C ASN A 473 -5.07 11.97 -24.07
N THR A 474 -3.96 12.32 -24.73
CA THR A 474 -3.93 13.29 -25.82
C THR A 474 -3.83 12.56 -27.16
N ASN A 475 -4.76 12.86 -28.06
CA ASN A 475 -4.82 12.24 -29.38
C ASN A 475 -3.49 12.39 -30.14
N GLY A 476 -2.93 11.27 -30.58
CA GLY A 476 -1.71 11.25 -31.39
C GLY A 476 -0.40 11.23 -30.62
N MET A 477 -0.41 11.33 -29.28
CA MET A 477 0.82 11.42 -28.46
C MET A 477 1.28 10.09 -27.83
N ALA A 478 0.81 8.96 -28.36
CA ALA A 478 1.09 7.65 -27.77
C ALA A 478 2.59 7.29 -27.77
N LYS A 479 3.36 7.76 -28.75
CA LYS A 479 4.81 7.50 -28.86
C LYS A 479 5.60 8.30 -27.83
N GLU A 480 5.22 9.56 -27.66
CA GLU A 480 5.80 10.49 -26.71
C GLU A 480 5.50 10.04 -25.28
N ALA A 481 4.27 9.58 -25.01
CA ALA A 481 3.90 8.96 -23.75
C ALA A 481 4.78 7.74 -23.44
N LEU A 482 4.99 6.86 -24.43
CA LEU A 482 5.84 5.68 -24.27
C LEU A 482 7.27 6.05 -23.89
N ASN A 483 7.85 7.05 -24.55
CA ASN A 483 9.20 7.52 -24.24
C ASN A 483 9.30 8.05 -22.80
N ASP A 484 8.37 8.92 -22.39
CA ASP A 484 8.35 9.48 -21.03
C ASP A 484 8.23 8.37 -19.97
N LEU A 485 7.33 7.41 -20.19
CA LEU A 485 7.06 6.33 -19.24
C LEU A 485 8.18 5.29 -19.19
N GLN A 486 8.89 5.05 -20.29
CA GLN A 486 10.10 4.23 -20.30
C GLN A 486 11.22 4.88 -19.50
N GLN A 487 11.42 6.19 -19.68
CA GLN A 487 12.40 6.95 -18.90
C GLN A 487 12.01 6.98 -17.41
N ALA A 488 10.74 7.22 -17.09
CA ALA A 488 10.24 7.18 -15.71
C ALA A 488 10.49 5.81 -15.06
N ASN A 489 10.20 4.71 -15.76
CA ASN A 489 10.46 3.36 -15.27
C ASN A 489 11.96 3.08 -15.04
N THR A 490 12.81 3.57 -15.94
CA THR A 490 14.27 3.43 -15.82
C THR A 490 14.80 4.19 -14.61
N LEU A 491 14.37 5.44 -14.45
CA LEU A 491 14.79 6.31 -13.34
C LEU A 491 14.24 5.87 -11.98
N ARG A 492 13.08 5.22 -11.95
CA ARG A 492 12.48 4.72 -10.71
C ARG A 492 13.33 3.62 -10.06
N GLN A 493 14.13 2.89 -10.84
CA GLN A 493 15.06 1.81 -10.42
C GLN A 493 14.42 0.59 -9.72
N ARG A 494 13.16 0.70 -9.26
CA ARG A 494 12.35 -0.39 -8.69
C ARG A 494 10.99 -0.49 -9.38
N PRO A 495 10.37 -1.67 -9.46
CA PRO A 495 9.01 -1.81 -9.94
C PRO A 495 8.04 -0.92 -9.16
N ASP A 496 7.23 -0.15 -9.86
CA ASP A 496 6.19 0.71 -9.30
C ASP A 496 4.90 0.45 -10.06
N ALA A 497 3.82 0.10 -9.34
CA ALA A 497 2.58 -0.37 -9.95
C ALA A 497 1.96 0.69 -10.87
N ILE A 498 2.06 1.98 -10.51
CA ILE A 498 1.48 3.10 -11.27
C ILE A 498 2.31 3.35 -12.53
N VAL A 499 3.64 3.33 -12.41
CA VAL A 499 4.54 3.48 -13.56
C VAL A 499 4.34 2.34 -14.54
N LEU A 500 4.31 1.09 -14.06
CA LEU A 500 4.10 -0.09 -14.89
C LEU A 500 2.72 -0.11 -15.54
N GLN A 501 1.67 0.32 -14.84
CA GLN A 501 0.33 0.43 -15.40
C GLN A 501 0.29 1.44 -16.57
N ASN A 502 0.84 2.64 -16.37
CA ASN A 502 0.88 3.65 -17.43
C ASN A 502 1.79 3.20 -18.58
N LEU A 503 2.95 2.60 -18.29
CA LEU A 503 3.85 2.07 -19.31
C LEU A 503 3.20 0.93 -20.12
N ALA A 504 2.48 0.02 -19.46
CA ALA A 504 1.70 -1.02 -20.12
C ALA A 504 0.66 -0.42 -21.07
N ARG A 505 -0.04 0.64 -20.62
CA ARG A 505 -1.01 1.37 -21.44
C ARG A 505 -0.33 2.05 -22.64
N ALA A 506 0.84 2.65 -22.47
CA ALA A 506 1.60 3.22 -23.56
C ALA A 506 2.03 2.16 -24.58
N LYS A 507 2.55 1.02 -24.10
CA LYS A 507 2.91 -0.14 -24.93
C LYS A 507 1.70 -0.68 -25.69
N GLU A 508 0.55 -0.80 -25.05
CA GLU A 508 -0.72 -1.22 -25.67
C GLU A 508 -1.10 -0.28 -26.83
N LEU A 509 -1.11 1.03 -26.60
CA LEU A 509 -1.45 2.03 -27.63
C LEU A 509 -0.46 2.06 -28.80
N ASN A 510 0.78 1.61 -28.58
CA ASN A 510 1.80 1.45 -29.62
C ASN A 510 1.82 0.03 -30.23
N GLY A 511 0.82 -0.80 -29.96
CA GLY A 511 0.69 -2.16 -30.52
C GLY A 511 1.66 -3.19 -29.93
N MET A 512 2.37 -2.86 -28.85
CA MET A 512 3.38 -3.71 -28.21
C MET A 512 2.75 -4.66 -27.16
N TYR A 513 1.69 -5.39 -27.55
CA TYR A 513 0.81 -6.15 -26.64
C TYR A 513 1.55 -7.15 -25.73
N ALA A 514 2.51 -7.91 -26.24
CA ALA A 514 3.26 -8.88 -25.43
C ALA A 514 4.12 -8.24 -24.34
N SER A 515 4.59 -7.01 -24.56
CA SER A 515 5.32 -6.26 -23.53
C SER A 515 4.36 -5.55 -22.57
N ALA A 516 3.20 -5.10 -23.06
CA ALA A 516 2.15 -4.54 -22.23
C ALA A 516 1.60 -5.59 -21.25
N ASP A 517 1.36 -6.83 -21.70
CA ASP A 517 0.85 -7.91 -20.84
C ASP A 517 1.80 -8.24 -19.68
N ARG A 518 3.11 -8.22 -19.93
CA ARG A 518 4.14 -8.42 -18.88
C ARG A 518 4.06 -7.33 -17.82
N ASP A 519 4.03 -6.07 -18.22
CA ASP A 519 3.97 -4.94 -17.30
C ASP A 519 2.64 -4.92 -16.53
N TYR A 520 1.51 -5.16 -17.20
CA TYR A 520 0.21 -5.31 -16.56
C TYR A 520 0.21 -6.45 -15.54
N THR A 521 0.76 -7.61 -15.89
CA THR A 521 0.81 -8.77 -14.98
C THR A 521 1.62 -8.45 -13.72
N VAL A 522 2.76 -7.77 -13.85
CA VAL A 522 3.56 -7.32 -12.70
C VAL A 522 2.77 -6.30 -11.87
N SER A 523 2.20 -5.26 -12.49
CA SER A 523 1.39 -4.25 -11.80
C SER A 523 0.17 -4.83 -11.05
N ILE A 524 -0.52 -5.80 -11.66
CA ILE A 524 -1.63 -6.53 -11.03
C ILE A 524 -1.16 -7.34 -9.83
N SER A 525 0.01 -7.99 -9.90
CA SER A 525 0.55 -8.76 -8.78
C SER A 525 0.85 -7.87 -7.56
N MET A 526 1.28 -6.63 -7.79
CA MET A 526 1.54 -5.62 -6.74
C MET A 526 0.24 -5.09 -6.12
N THR A 527 -0.87 -5.10 -6.88
CA THR A 527 -2.18 -4.58 -6.47
C THR A 527 -3.23 -5.68 -6.26
N ALA A 528 -2.81 -6.94 -6.07
CA ALA A 528 -3.67 -8.12 -6.20
C ALA A 528 -4.88 -8.16 -5.24
N ASN A 529 -4.82 -7.42 -4.13
CA ASN A 529 -5.86 -7.33 -3.11
C ASN A 529 -6.97 -6.32 -3.45
N GLU A 530 -6.74 -5.46 -4.45
CA GLU A 530 -7.68 -4.43 -4.88
C GLU A 530 -7.88 -4.53 -6.39
N VAL A 531 -9.03 -5.08 -6.78
CA VAL A 531 -9.41 -5.15 -8.20
C VAL A 531 -9.59 -3.74 -8.73
N ASN A 532 -8.65 -3.30 -9.57
CA ASN A 532 -8.62 -1.96 -10.12
C ASN A 532 -9.24 -1.92 -11.53
N PRO A 533 -9.87 -0.80 -11.94
CA PRO A 533 -10.47 -0.67 -13.27
C PRO A 533 -9.53 -1.00 -14.45
N PHE A 534 -8.23 -0.71 -14.32
CA PHE A 534 -7.25 -0.98 -15.38
C PHE A 534 -7.05 -2.48 -15.67
N TRP A 535 -7.45 -3.37 -14.77
CA TRP A 535 -7.38 -4.82 -15.00
C TRP A 535 -8.23 -5.25 -16.19
N LEU A 536 -9.29 -4.50 -16.51
CA LEU A 536 -10.08 -4.69 -17.72
C LEU A 536 -9.20 -4.58 -18.98
N ARG A 537 -8.29 -3.60 -19.02
CA ARG A 537 -7.35 -3.43 -20.13
C ARG A 537 -6.39 -4.60 -20.25
N SER A 538 -5.87 -5.09 -19.13
CA SER A 538 -5.02 -6.29 -19.14
C SER A 538 -5.76 -7.51 -19.69
N ALA A 539 -7.03 -7.71 -19.30
CA ALA A 539 -7.86 -8.77 -19.88
C ALA A 539 -8.00 -8.62 -21.40
N MET A 540 -8.32 -7.41 -21.88
CA MET A 540 -8.41 -7.11 -23.31
C MET A 540 -7.11 -7.35 -24.07
N VAL A 541 -5.96 -7.03 -23.49
CA VAL A 541 -4.63 -7.31 -24.05
C VAL A 541 -4.38 -8.82 -24.12
N LYS A 542 -4.78 -9.60 -23.11
CA LYS A 542 -4.70 -11.06 -23.15
C LYS A 542 -5.53 -11.64 -24.28
N LEU A 543 -6.75 -11.12 -24.50
CA LEU A 543 -7.55 -11.52 -25.67
C LEU A 543 -6.85 -11.20 -26.98
N GLN A 544 -6.25 -10.01 -27.11
CA GLN A 544 -5.49 -9.60 -28.29
C GLN A 544 -4.30 -10.53 -28.58
N LEU A 545 -3.72 -11.15 -27.54
CA LEU A 545 -2.64 -12.14 -27.64
C LEU A 545 -3.15 -13.58 -27.85
N GLY A 546 -4.47 -13.79 -27.88
CA GLY A 546 -5.10 -15.11 -28.03
C GLY A 546 -5.28 -15.87 -26.71
N ASP A 547 -4.90 -15.30 -25.56
CA ASP A 547 -5.15 -15.87 -24.23
C ASP A 547 -6.58 -15.56 -23.76
N VAL A 548 -7.55 -16.24 -24.39
CA VAL A 548 -8.98 -16.08 -24.09
C VAL A 548 -9.28 -16.48 -22.64
N LYS A 549 -8.68 -17.57 -22.16
CA LYS A 549 -8.95 -18.11 -20.83
C LYS A 549 -8.40 -17.20 -19.73
N GLY A 550 -7.11 -16.84 -19.78
CA GLY A 550 -6.49 -15.98 -18.79
C GLY A 550 -7.09 -14.57 -18.78
N GLY A 551 -7.43 -14.03 -19.96
CA GLY A 551 -8.17 -12.78 -20.06
C GLY A 551 -9.56 -12.86 -19.41
N PHE A 552 -10.30 -13.95 -19.62
CA PHE A 552 -11.62 -14.12 -19.03
C PHE A 552 -11.58 -14.28 -17.52
N ASP A 553 -10.65 -15.07 -16.99
CA ASP A 553 -10.49 -15.25 -15.54
C ASP A 553 -10.22 -13.91 -14.84
N LEU A 554 -9.38 -13.06 -15.45
CA LEU A 554 -9.14 -11.70 -14.96
C LEU A 554 -10.39 -10.82 -15.07
N LEU A 555 -11.08 -10.85 -16.21
CA LEU A 555 -12.32 -10.11 -16.43
C LEU A 555 -13.41 -10.48 -15.41
N LYS A 556 -13.56 -11.75 -15.04
CA LYS A 556 -14.55 -12.17 -14.03
C LYS A 556 -14.29 -11.50 -12.68
N ARG A 557 -13.02 -11.28 -12.30
CA ARG A 557 -12.68 -10.55 -11.08
C ARG A 557 -13.11 -9.08 -11.18
N VAL A 558 -12.89 -8.45 -12.34
CA VAL A 558 -13.34 -7.07 -12.63
C VAL A 558 -14.86 -6.97 -12.60
N GLU A 559 -15.55 -7.89 -13.27
CA GLU A 559 -17.02 -7.95 -13.32
C GLU A 559 -17.65 -8.12 -11.94
N ASN A 560 -17.07 -8.95 -11.08
CA ASN A 560 -17.55 -9.11 -9.70
C ASN A 560 -17.48 -7.80 -8.90
N ARG A 561 -16.52 -6.93 -9.22
CA ARG A 561 -16.34 -5.63 -8.54
C ARG A 561 -17.15 -4.51 -9.19
N PHE A 562 -17.29 -4.54 -10.51
CA PHE A 562 -17.94 -3.49 -11.32
C PHE A 562 -19.01 -4.10 -12.26
N PRO A 563 -20.06 -4.73 -11.71
CA PRO A 563 -21.02 -5.51 -12.52
C PRO A 563 -21.87 -4.64 -13.45
N ASP A 564 -22.08 -3.36 -13.10
CA ASP A 564 -22.96 -2.45 -13.84
C ASP A 564 -22.23 -1.63 -14.91
N ALA A 565 -20.90 -1.67 -14.95
CA ALA A 565 -20.11 -0.88 -15.90
C ALA A 565 -20.36 -1.36 -17.35
N PRO A 566 -20.81 -0.46 -18.25
CA PRO A 566 -21.10 -0.82 -19.65
C PRO A 566 -19.92 -1.47 -20.38
N GLU A 567 -18.70 -0.94 -20.21
CA GLU A 567 -17.49 -1.49 -20.83
C GLU A 567 -17.16 -2.90 -20.33
N VAL A 568 -17.40 -3.18 -19.05
CA VAL A 568 -17.17 -4.51 -18.46
C VAL A 568 -18.16 -5.52 -19.05
N LYS A 569 -19.44 -5.14 -19.17
CA LYS A 569 -20.46 -5.99 -19.81
C LYS A 569 -20.17 -6.24 -21.28
N ALA A 570 -19.76 -5.21 -22.02
CA ALA A 570 -19.37 -5.33 -23.42
C ALA A 570 -18.16 -6.25 -23.58
N ALA A 571 -17.16 -6.13 -22.71
CA ALA A 571 -16.03 -7.05 -22.69
C ALA A 571 -16.46 -8.49 -22.36
N SER A 572 -17.30 -8.69 -21.34
CA SER A 572 -17.82 -10.01 -20.96
C SER A 572 -18.55 -10.68 -22.13
N ALA A 573 -19.35 -9.93 -22.87
CA ALA A 573 -20.00 -10.41 -24.07
C ALA A 573 -18.99 -10.87 -25.12
N THR A 574 -17.96 -10.06 -25.41
CA THR A 574 -16.89 -10.42 -26.34
C THR A 574 -16.18 -11.71 -25.93
N PHE A 575 -15.79 -11.86 -24.66
CA PHE A 575 -15.14 -13.09 -24.20
C PHE A 575 -16.04 -14.32 -24.27
N LEU A 576 -17.34 -14.20 -23.95
CA LEU A 576 -18.30 -15.30 -24.09
C LEU A 576 -18.41 -15.75 -25.55
N ALA A 577 -18.44 -14.82 -26.50
CA ALA A 577 -18.48 -15.14 -27.92
C ALA A 577 -17.21 -15.88 -28.38
N GLN A 578 -16.04 -15.48 -27.87
CA GLN A 578 -14.75 -16.12 -28.15
C GLN A 578 -14.64 -17.54 -27.55
N GLN A 579 -15.44 -17.85 -26.52
CA GLN A 579 -15.61 -19.20 -25.98
C GLN A 579 -16.67 -20.02 -26.75
N GLY A 580 -17.22 -19.52 -27.85
CA GLY A 580 -18.27 -20.17 -28.64
C GLY A 580 -19.69 -20.02 -28.06
N LYS A 581 -19.87 -19.26 -26.97
CA LYS A 581 -21.15 -19.10 -26.27
C LYS A 581 -21.97 -17.93 -26.83
N GLN A 582 -22.35 -18.03 -28.10
CA GLN A 582 -22.96 -16.92 -28.84
C GLN A 582 -24.26 -16.39 -28.21
N ILE A 583 -25.14 -17.27 -27.74
CA ILE A 583 -26.42 -16.88 -27.13
C ILE A 583 -26.18 -16.14 -25.80
N GLU A 584 -25.25 -16.63 -24.98
CA GLU A 584 -24.88 -15.99 -23.71
C GLU A 584 -24.24 -14.62 -23.95
N ALA A 585 -23.36 -14.52 -24.96
CA ALA A 585 -22.72 -13.27 -25.35
C ALA A 585 -23.74 -12.19 -25.76
N GLN A 586 -24.71 -12.54 -26.62
CA GLN A 586 -25.77 -11.62 -27.03
C GLN A 586 -26.63 -11.19 -25.85
N ARG A 587 -27.04 -12.14 -24.99
CA ARG A 587 -27.78 -11.82 -23.77
C ARG A 587 -27.01 -10.86 -22.88
N LYS A 588 -25.72 -11.11 -22.68
CA LYS A 588 -24.85 -10.28 -21.85
C LYS A 588 -24.71 -8.86 -22.39
N TYR A 589 -24.56 -8.72 -23.71
CA TYR A 589 -24.48 -7.41 -24.37
C TYR A 589 -25.80 -6.63 -24.28
N LEU A 590 -26.95 -7.33 -24.33
CA LEU A 590 -28.27 -6.71 -24.16
C LEU A 590 -28.51 -6.16 -22.73
N GLU A 591 -27.73 -6.56 -21.72
CA GLU A 591 -27.78 -6.00 -20.36
C GLU A 591 -27.20 -4.57 -20.26
N ILE A 592 -26.60 -4.05 -21.33
CA ILE A 592 -26.01 -2.71 -21.36
C ILE A 592 -27.11 -1.67 -21.60
N PRO A 593 -27.36 -0.76 -20.63
CA PRO A 593 -28.33 0.31 -20.80
C PRO A 593 -27.84 1.32 -21.85
N ASP A 594 -28.76 1.88 -22.64
CA ASP A 594 -28.48 2.92 -23.65
C ASP A 594 -27.31 2.60 -24.61
N ARG A 595 -27.03 1.32 -24.88
CA ARG A 595 -25.85 0.87 -25.65
C ARG A 595 -25.68 1.51 -27.03
N GLN A 596 -26.78 1.95 -27.65
CA GLN A 596 -26.75 2.68 -28.93
C GLN A 596 -26.01 4.02 -28.82
N ARG A 597 -26.10 4.72 -27.67
CA ARG A 597 -25.37 5.97 -27.40
C ARG A 597 -23.87 5.74 -27.19
N LEU A 598 -23.48 4.53 -26.81
CA LEU A 598 -22.08 4.16 -26.55
C LEU A 598 -21.31 3.77 -27.83
N ARG A 599 -21.98 3.77 -29.00
CA ARG A 599 -21.36 3.63 -30.33
C ARG A 599 -20.46 2.39 -30.49
N TYR A 600 -20.82 1.25 -29.91
CA TYR A 600 -20.07 -0.02 -30.03
C TYR A 600 -20.05 -0.64 -31.44
N VAL A 601 -20.71 -0.02 -32.42
CA VAL A 601 -20.66 -0.37 -33.85
C VAL A 601 -19.72 0.54 -34.65
N ASP A 602 -19.18 1.58 -34.03
CA ASP A 602 -18.29 2.55 -34.65
C ASP A 602 -16.83 2.25 -34.31
N ASP A 603 -16.16 1.53 -35.23
CA ASP A 603 -14.77 1.14 -35.07
C ASP A 603 -13.83 2.34 -34.88
N ASN A 604 -14.12 3.50 -35.49
CA ASN A 604 -13.29 4.70 -35.31
C ASN A 604 -13.43 5.24 -33.88
N TYR A 605 -14.65 5.26 -33.35
CA TYR A 605 -14.88 5.64 -31.96
C TYR A 605 -14.19 4.68 -30.98
N LEU A 606 -14.35 3.36 -31.20
CA LEU A 606 -13.71 2.35 -30.36
C LEU A 606 -12.18 2.36 -30.46
N GLN A 607 -11.62 2.67 -31.62
CA GLN A 607 -10.17 2.70 -31.84
C GLN A 607 -9.53 4.01 -31.36
N LYS A 608 -10.20 5.17 -31.53
CA LYS A 608 -9.60 6.47 -31.25
C LYS A 608 -10.04 7.11 -29.94
N VAL A 609 -11.27 6.86 -29.50
CA VAL A 609 -11.82 7.46 -28.27
C VAL A 609 -11.70 6.49 -27.11
N ILE A 610 -12.28 5.29 -27.23
CA ILE A 610 -12.13 4.28 -26.17
C ILE A 610 -10.73 3.60 -26.27
N ALA A 611 -10.16 3.57 -27.47
CA ALA A 611 -8.86 2.99 -27.76
C ALA A 611 -8.71 1.53 -27.26
N TRP A 612 -9.66 0.68 -27.64
CA TRP A 612 -9.64 -0.77 -27.39
C TRP A 612 -8.71 -1.51 -28.36
N PRO A 613 -8.13 -2.66 -27.95
CA PRO A 613 -7.37 -3.52 -28.85
C PRO A 613 -8.23 -4.06 -30.02
N PRO A 614 -7.65 -4.25 -31.22
CA PRO A 614 -8.37 -4.72 -32.41
C PRO A 614 -9.25 -5.97 -32.20
N ALA A 615 -8.78 -6.97 -31.45
CA ALA A 615 -9.54 -8.19 -31.16
C ALA A 615 -10.81 -7.91 -30.33
N MET A 616 -10.76 -6.93 -29.43
CA MET A 616 -11.93 -6.49 -28.67
C MET A 616 -12.94 -5.75 -29.55
N ILE A 617 -12.45 -4.88 -30.44
CA ILE A 617 -13.27 -4.12 -31.39
C ILE A 617 -14.01 -5.09 -32.32
N ASP A 618 -13.29 -6.01 -32.95
CA ASP A 618 -13.88 -7.01 -33.84
C ASP A 618 -14.97 -7.84 -33.13
N GLY A 619 -14.69 -8.28 -31.90
CA GLY A 619 -15.64 -9.06 -31.10
C GLY A 619 -16.91 -8.28 -30.73
N VAL A 620 -16.75 -7.06 -30.19
CA VAL A 620 -17.91 -6.27 -29.73
C VAL A 620 -18.75 -5.80 -30.90
N THR A 621 -18.13 -5.36 -32.00
CA THR A 621 -18.82 -4.92 -33.22
C THR A 621 -19.64 -6.06 -33.84
N LYS A 622 -19.11 -7.30 -33.84
CA LYS A 622 -19.86 -8.49 -34.31
C LYS A 622 -21.09 -8.77 -33.45
N ILE A 623 -20.96 -8.71 -32.12
CA ILE A 623 -22.07 -8.94 -31.20
C ILE A 623 -23.12 -7.84 -31.34
N ALA A 624 -22.70 -6.58 -31.39
CA ALA A 624 -23.59 -5.43 -31.57
C ALA A 624 -24.44 -5.56 -32.84
N LYS A 625 -23.82 -5.92 -33.97
CA LYS A 625 -24.54 -6.18 -35.23
C LYS A 625 -25.49 -7.38 -35.11
N ALA A 626 -25.08 -8.45 -34.44
CA ALA A 626 -25.90 -9.65 -34.28
C ALA A 626 -27.18 -9.40 -33.47
N VAL A 627 -27.16 -8.45 -32.52
CA VAL A 627 -28.35 -8.05 -31.76
C VAL A 627 -29.16 -6.93 -32.43
N GLY A 628 -28.77 -6.53 -33.65
CA GLY A 628 -29.49 -5.55 -34.46
C GLY A 628 -29.13 -4.08 -34.20
N ASP A 629 -28.07 -3.78 -33.45
CA ASP A 629 -27.58 -2.40 -33.33
C ASP A 629 -27.00 -1.95 -34.69
N LYS A 630 -27.33 -0.71 -35.11
CA LYS A 630 -26.92 -0.12 -36.39
C LYS A 630 -25.97 1.06 -36.15
N LYS A 631 -25.07 1.30 -37.12
CA LYS A 631 -24.12 2.43 -37.12
C LYS A 631 -24.80 3.78 -37.05
#